data_AF-A0A9X5LTB2-F1
#
_entry.id   AF-A0A9X5LTB2-F1
#
_cell.length_a   1.000
_cell.length_b   1.000
_cell.length_c   1.000
_cell.angle_alpha   90.00
_cell.angle_beta   90.00
_cell.angle_gamma   90.00
#
_symmetry.space_group_name_H-M   'P 1'
#
loop_
_entity.id
_entity.type
_entity.pdbx_description
1 polymer ?
#
loop_
_entity_poly.entity_id
_entity_poly.type
_entity_poly.pdbx_seq_one_letter_code
_entity_poly.pdbx_strand_id
1 'polypeptide(L)'
;MAVAHYESGEVSMVQVDQWGADPQIIARTHVEGNGPVAGRQDSAHPHHILWLDRTHFAVTDLGADAVRFLRLSGLGLEQIGELAAPAGLGPCHALLTRDRSKQILTVSGELSASVQSWSRRASEDAWSRGWRLVDQTPSSSDATAMPSAIVPGPESQLLVANRGVGTCGVLSGPLGHHKLIDEFPLGGVQPRDVTSDGDQLWVAEQADGAVLCLHRSSEGWRQRLRLDLPGASRVLIGPTLG
;
A
#
# COMPACT_ATOMS: atom_id res chain seq x y z
N MET A 1 12.41 -11.65 -5.42
CA MET A 1 11.54 -10.47 -5.59
C MET A 1 10.17 -10.94 -6.06
N ALA A 2 9.08 -10.32 -5.61
CA ALA A 2 7.73 -10.57 -6.11
C ALA A 2 7.25 -9.36 -6.92
N VAL A 3 6.50 -9.57 -7.99
CA VAL A 3 6.02 -8.52 -8.91
C VAL A 3 4.53 -8.67 -9.15
N ALA A 4 3.79 -7.56 -9.00
CA ALA A 4 2.39 -7.46 -9.39
C ALA A 4 2.31 -6.74 -10.74
N HIS A 5 1.73 -7.40 -11.74
CA HIS A 5 1.58 -6.87 -13.09
C HIS A 5 0.18 -6.29 -13.24
N TYR A 6 0.08 -4.97 -13.05
CA TYR A 6 -1.20 -4.25 -12.98
C TYR A 6 -2.12 -4.51 -14.18
N GLU A 7 -1.60 -4.40 -15.40
CA GLU A 7 -2.42 -4.51 -16.61
C GLU A 7 -2.80 -5.94 -16.98
N SER A 8 -1.96 -6.92 -16.62
CA SER A 8 -2.11 -8.29 -17.14
C SER A 8 -2.74 -9.26 -16.16
N GLY A 9 -3.10 -8.84 -14.94
CA GLY A 9 -3.58 -9.75 -13.90
C GLY A 9 -2.55 -10.78 -13.43
N GLU A 10 -1.24 -10.61 -13.72
CA GLU A 10 -0.21 -11.57 -13.34
C GLU A 10 0.45 -11.20 -12.00
N VAL A 11 0.82 -12.22 -11.23
CA VAL A 11 1.77 -12.11 -10.12
C VAL A 11 2.94 -13.04 -10.38
N SER A 12 4.16 -12.54 -10.30
CA SER A 12 5.36 -13.33 -10.58
C SER A 12 6.43 -13.25 -9.48
N MET A 13 7.22 -14.32 -9.37
CA MET A 13 8.41 -14.39 -8.54
C MET A 13 9.65 -14.34 -9.42
N VAL A 14 10.53 -13.40 -9.13
CA VAL A 14 11.79 -13.20 -9.83
C VAL A 14 12.94 -13.52 -8.88
N GLN A 15 13.81 -14.44 -9.27
CA GLN A 15 15.08 -14.69 -8.61
C GLN A 15 16.10 -13.64 -9.05
N VAL A 16 16.75 -13.00 -8.07
CA VAL A 16 17.65 -11.85 -8.27
C VAL A 16 19.01 -12.04 -7.59
N ASP A 17 19.25 -13.18 -6.94
CA ASP A 17 20.31 -13.38 -5.94
C ASP A 17 21.62 -13.95 -6.49
N GLN A 18 21.71 -14.18 -7.80
CA GLN A 18 22.98 -14.51 -8.45
C GLN A 18 23.57 -13.25 -9.07
N TRP A 19 24.40 -12.54 -8.28
CA TRP A 19 25.18 -11.38 -8.75
C TRP A 19 25.87 -11.71 -10.08
N GLY A 20 25.54 -10.96 -11.13
CA GLY A 20 26.09 -11.16 -12.48
C GLY A 20 25.29 -12.12 -13.39
N ALA A 21 24.19 -12.70 -12.91
CA ALA A 21 23.26 -13.47 -13.75
C ALA A 21 21.94 -12.69 -13.98
N ASP A 22 21.32 -12.94 -15.13
CA ASP A 22 20.07 -12.28 -15.49
C ASP A 22 18.92 -12.73 -14.57
N PRO A 23 18.07 -11.80 -14.11
CA PRO A 23 16.89 -12.14 -13.31
C PRO A 23 16.01 -13.18 -14.00
N GLN A 24 15.60 -14.22 -13.27
CA GLN A 24 14.76 -15.30 -13.81
C GLN A 24 13.39 -15.31 -13.14
N ILE A 25 12.32 -15.42 -13.94
CA ILE A 25 10.98 -15.68 -13.40
C ILE A 25 10.90 -17.16 -13.00
N ILE A 26 10.85 -17.43 -11.70
CA ILE A 26 10.84 -18.79 -11.13
C ILE A 26 9.43 -19.31 -10.83
N ALA A 27 8.45 -18.42 -10.75
CA ALA A 27 7.04 -18.79 -10.62
C ALA A 27 6.15 -17.65 -11.13
N ARG A 28 4.96 -17.99 -11.61
CA ARG A 28 3.93 -17.03 -12.00
C ARG A 28 2.54 -17.60 -11.74
N THR A 29 1.58 -16.74 -11.50
CA THR A 29 0.16 -17.09 -11.44
C THR A 29 -0.65 -15.93 -12.02
N HIS A 30 -1.79 -16.25 -12.62
CA HIS A 30 -2.76 -15.26 -13.08
C HIS A 30 -3.87 -15.14 -12.04
N VAL A 31 -4.43 -13.95 -11.90
CA VAL A 31 -5.63 -13.67 -11.10
C VAL A 31 -6.69 -13.04 -11.98
N GLU A 32 -7.95 -13.35 -11.67
CA GLU A 32 -9.10 -12.90 -12.44
C GLU A 32 -10.14 -12.27 -11.51
N GLY A 33 -10.97 -11.41 -12.06
CA GLY A 33 -12.00 -10.68 -11.34
C GLY A 33 -12.26 -9.33 -11.99
N ASN A 34 -13.27 -8.64 -11.50
CA ASN A 34 -13.67 -7.32 -11.93
C ASN A 34 -14.48 -6.65 -10.82
N GLY A 35 -14.77 -5.36 -10.97
CA GLY A 35 -15.50 -4.55 -10.02
C GLY A 35 -16.47 -3.60 -10.71
N PRO A 36 -17.21 -2.77 -9.94
CA PRO A 36 -18.27 -1.93 -10.49
C PRO A 36 -17.79 -0.65 -11.21
N VAL A 37 -16.55 -0.20 -11.00
CA VAL A 37 -16.06 1.08 -11.55
C VAL A 37 -15.53 0.87 -12.98
N ALA A 38 -16.40 1.12 -13.96
CA ALA A 38 -16.09 1.01 -15.39
C ALA A 38 -14.81 1.77 -15.77
N GLY A 39 -13.97 1.15 -16.61
CA GLY A 39 -12.69 1.72 -17.06
C GLY A 39 -11.57 1.64 -16.01
N ARG A 40 -11.87 1.28 -14.76
CA ARG A 40 -10.88 1.10 -13.69
C ARG A 40 -10.87 -0.32 -13.11
N GLN A 41 -11.98 -1.05 -13.28
CA GLN A 41 -12.22 -2.36 -12.69
C GLN A 41 -12.82 -3.35 -13.70
N ASP A 42 -12.49 -3.19 -14.99
CA ASP A 42 -13.00 -4.08 -16.04
C ASP A 42 -12.31 -5.46 -16.03
N SER A 43 -11.18 -5.58 -15.33
CA SER A 43 -10.41 -6.81 -15.13
C SER A 43 -9.64 -6.76 -13.81
N ALA A 44 -8.94 -7.84 -13.45
CA ALA A 44 -8.09 -7.87 -12.27
C ALA A 44 -6.85 -6.98 -12.47
N HIS A 45 -6.53 -6.19 -11.45
CA HIS A 45 -5.39 -5.28 -11.44
C HIS A 45 -4.59 -5.42 -10.13
N PRO A 46 -3.75 -6.47 -9.99
CA PRO A 46 -2.79 -6.60 -8.90
C PRO A 46 -1.94 -5.33 -8.77
N HIS A 47 -1.97 -4.69 -7.60
CA HIS A 47 -1.36 -3.38 -7.44
C HIS A 47 -0.18 -3.39 -6.46
N HIS A 48 -0.28 -4.09 -5.33
CA HIS A 48 0.78 -4.09 -4.31
C HIS A 48 0.96 -5.48 -3.71
N ILE A 49 2.22 -5.84 -3.45
CA ILE A 49 2.60 -7.08 -2.78
C ILE A 49 3.18 -6.75 -1.41
N LEU A 50 2.51 -7.23 -0.37
CA LEU A 50 2.95 -7.13 1.01
C LEU A 50 3.37 -8.51 1.52
N TRP A 51 4.66 -8.70 1.79
CA TRP A 51 5.15 -9.92 2.43
C TRP A 51 4.62 -10.04 3.85
N LEU A 52 4.02 -11.20 4.15
CA LEU A 52 3.43 -11.53 5.45
C LEU A 52 4.39 -12.37 6.29
N ASP A 53 5.20 -13.19 5.63
CA ASP A 53 6.36 -13.90 6.16
C ASP A 53 7.31 -14.27 5.01
N ARG A 54 8.13 -15.33 5.15
CA ARG A 54 9.10 -15.75 4.12
C ARG A 54 8.47 -16.36 2.87
N THR A 55 7.25 -16.88 2.96
CA THR A 55 6.61 -17.65 1.88
C THR A 55 5.22 -17.14 1.54
N HIS A 56 4.62 -16.30 2.38
CA HIS A 56 3.27 -15.78 2.17
C HIS A 56 3.30 -14.28 1.91
N PHE A 57 2.42 -13.83 1.02
CA PHE A 57 2.21 -12.42 0.75
C PHE A 57 0.76 -12.11 0.43
N ALA A 58 0.33 -10.89 0.78
CA ALA A 58 -0.95 -10.33 0.40
C ALA A 58 -0.77 -9.52 -0.89
N VAL A 59 -1.68 -9.70 -1.83
CA VAL A 59 -1.73 -8.98 -3.10
C VAL A 59 -3.02 -8.18 -3.13
N THR A 60 -2.92 -6.86 -3.11
CA THR A 60 -4.08 -6.00 -3.36
C THR A 60 -4.42 -6.03 -4.83
N ASP A 61 -5.71 -6.07 -5.14
CA ASP A 61 -6.23 -6.12 -6.51
C ASP A 61 -7.27 -5.02 -6.64
N LEU A 62 -6.85 -3.91 -7.27
CA LEU A 62 -7.71 -2.74 -7.47
C LEU A 62 -8.92 -3.11 -8.33
N GLY A 63 -8.68 -3.92 -9.35
CA GLY A 63 -9.65 -4.26 -10.37
C GLY A 63 -10.74 -5.19 -9.87
N ALA A 64 -10.42 -6.09 -8.93
CA ALA A 64 -11.36 -7.09 -8.42
C ALA A 64 -11.93 -6.79 -7.02
N ASP A 65 -11.65 -5.61 -6.44
CA ASP A 65 -11.98 -5.29 -5.05
C ASP A 65 -11.56 -6.40 -4.08
N ALA A 66 -10.31 -6.87 -4.20
CA ALA A 66 -9.83 -8.01 -3.43
C ALA A 66 -8.46 -7.79 -2.79
N VAL A 67 -8.22 -8.48 -1.69
CA VAL A 67 -6.86 -8.73 -1.19
C VAL A 67 -6.62 -10.22 -1.14
N ARG A 68 -5.77 -10.72 -2.04
CA ARG A 68 -5.50 -12.14 -2.22
C ARG A 68 -4.31 -12.57 -1.37
N PHE A 69 -4.41 -13.72 -0.74
CA PHE A 69 -3.30 -14.33 0.00
C PHE A 69 -2.67 -15.41 -0.86
N LEU A 70 -1.40 -15.24 -1.18
CA LEU A 70 -0.63 -16.19 -1.97
C LEU A 70 0.45 -16.84 -1.11
N ARG A 71 0.78 -18.09 -1.46
CA ARG A 71 1.87 -18.88 -0.89
C ARG A 71 2.83 -19.28 -1.99
N LEU A 72 4.12 -19.05 -1.77
CA LEU A 72 5.21 -19.60 -2.55
C LEU A 72 5.65 -20.95 -1.96
N SER A 73 5.72 -21.96 -2.81
CA SER A 73 6.25 -23.29 -2.49
C SER A 73 7.18 -23.78 -3.61
N GLY A 74 7.78 -24.96 -3.44
CA GLY A 74 8.54 -25.60 -4.51
C GLY A 74 7.71 -25.94 -5.76
N LEU A 75 6.38 -25.90 -5.67
CA LEU A 75 5.46 -26.10 -6.78
C LEU A 75 5.08 -24.79 -7.50
N GLY A 76 5.51 -23.62 -6.98
CA GLY A 76 5.20 -22.31 -7.52
C GLY A 76 4.32 -21.47 -6.59
N LEU A 77 3.54 -20.56 -7.20
CA LEU A 77 2.61 -19.67 -6.50
C LEU A 77 1.21 -20.26 -6.45
N GLU A 78 0.60 -20.23 -5.27
CA GLU A 78 -0.75 -20.71 -5.02
C GLU A 78 -1.55 -19.63 -4.28
N GLN A 79 -2.76 -19.30 -4.77
CA GLN A 79 -3.70 -18.48 -4.01
C GLN A 79 -4.39 -19.34 -2.94
N ILE A 80 -4.13 -19.03 -1.67
CA ILE A 80 -4.63 -19.77 -0.50
C ILE A 80 -5.88 -19.14 0.14
N GLY A 81 -6.35 -18.02 -0.41
CA GLY A 81 -7.61 -17.36 -0.05
C GLY A 81 -7.59 -15.88 -0.39
N GLU A 82 -8.64 -15.16 -0.01
CA GLU A 82 -8.77 -13.72 -0.28
C GLU A 82 -9.72 -13.02 0.70
N LEU A 83 -9.60 -11.71 0.79
CA LEU A 83 -10.58 -10.79 1.35
C LEU A 83 -11.36 -10.16 0.21
N ALA A 84 -12.67 -10.30 0.22
CA ALA A 84 -13.55 -9.51 -0.63
C ALA A 84 -13.77 -8.14 0.03
N ALA A 85 -13.23 -7.09 -0.58
CA ALA A 85 -13.50 -5.73 -0.17
C ALA A 85 -14.91 -5.29 -0.61
N PRO A 86 -15.48 -4.27 0.04
CA PRO A 86 -16.65 -3.56 -0.47
C PRO A 86 -16.47 -3.13 -1.93
N ALA A 87 -17.53 -3.29 -2.72
CA ALA A 87 -17.52 -2.97 -4.14
C ALA A 87 -17.19 -1.49 -4.39
N GLY A 88 -16.25 -1.23 -5.29
CA GLY A 88 -15.74 0.10 -5.63
C GLY A 88 -14.68 0.66 -4.68
N LEU A 89 -14.10 -0.16 -3.78
CA LEU A 89 -12.99 0.27 -2.93
C LEU A 89 -11.73 0.58 -3.76
N GLY A 90 -11.39 -0.32 -4.68
CA GLY A 90 -10.13 -0.33 -5.42
C GLY A 90 -8.90 -0.43 -4.52
N PRO A 91 -8.65 -1.58 -3.86
CA PRO A 91 -7.44 -1.81 -3.05
C PRO A 91 -6.14 -1.43 -3.77
N CYS A 92 -5.37 -0.51 -3.18
CA CYS A 92 -4.10 -0.02 -3.73
C CYS A 92 -2.91 -0.49 -2.88
N HIS A 93 -2.39 0.31 -1.95
CA HIS A 93 -1.31 -0.12 -1.05
C HIS A 93 -1.85 -0.63 0.29
N ALA A 94 -1.10 -1.52 0.93
CA ALA A 94 -1.47 -2.11 2.22
C ALA A 94 -0.26 -2.23 3.16
N LEU A 95 -0.53 -2.23 4.46
CA LEU A 95 0.44 -2.49 5.52
C LEU A 95 -0.13 -3.45 6.56
N LEU A 96 0.75 -4.15 7.27
CA LEU A 96 0.38 -5.09 8.32
C LEU A 96 0.99 -4.63 9.64
N THR A 97 0.15 -4.33 10.62
CA THR A 97 0.57 -4.12 12.01
C THR A 97 0.20 -5.32 12.86
N ARG A 98 0.99 -5.56 13.91
CA ARG A 98 0.84 -6.72 14.79
C ARG A 98 0.95 -6.27 16.23
N ASP A 99 0.07 -6.78 17.08
CA ASP A 99 0.28 -6.83 18.52
C ASP A 99 0.39 -8.30 18.97
N ARG A 100 0.42 -8.54 20.29
CA ARG A 100 0.54 -9.90 20.85
C ARG A 100 -0.68 -10.80 20.57
N SER A 101 -1.83 -10.21 20.28
CA SER A 101 -3.14 -10.88 20.22
C SER A 101 -3.83 -10.79 18.86
N LYS A 102 -3.46 -9.81 18.04
CA LYS A 102 -4.13 -9.41 16.81
C LYS A 102 -3.14 -8.99 15.73
N GLN A 103 -3.61 -9.11 14.51
CA GLN A 103 -2.95 -8.61 13.32
C GLN A 103 -3.95 -7.74 12.57
N ILE A 104 -3.52 -6.57 12.14
CA ILE A 104 -4.34 -5.62 11.38
C ILE A 104 -3.72 -5.41 10.02
N LEU A 105 -4.47 -5.76 8.98
CA LEU A 105 -4.16 -5.42 7.60
C LEU A 105 -4.92 -4.15 7.26
N THR A 106 -4.17 -3.06 7.07
CA THR A 106 -4.72 -1.77 6.68
C THR A 106 -4.51 -1.57 5.19
N VAL A 107 -5.57 -1.26 4.46
CA VAL A 107 -5.60 -1.23 2.99
C VAL A 107 -6.17 0.11 2.53
N SER A 108 -5.43 0.83 1.70
CA SER A 108 -5.93 2.02 1.02
C SER A 108 -6.83 1.63 -0.16
N GLY A 109 -7.97 2.30 -0.28
CA GLY A 109 -8.89 2.18 -1.41
C GLY A 109 -8.79 3.42 -2.27
N GLU A 110 -8.15 3.26 -3.44
CA GLU A 110 -7.89 4.35 -4.37
C GLU A 110 -9.18 4.95 -4.94
N LEU A 111 -10.17 4.10 -5.21
CA LEU A 111 -11.39 4.49 -5.90
C LEU A 111 -12.46 5.06 -4.95
N SER A 112 -12.37 4.74 -3.65
CA SER A 112 -13.34 5.17 -2.64
C SER A 112 -12.83 6.23 -1.67
N ALA A 113 -11.63 6.80 -1.89
CA ALA A 113 -11.02 7.81 -1.03
C ALA A 113 -10.94 7.41 0.46
N SER A 114 -10.68 6.13 0.74
CA SER A 114 -10.78 5.58 2.09
C SER A 114 -9.67 4.59 2.42
N VAL A 115 -9.53 4.27 3.71
CA VAL A 115 -8.66 3.24 4.25
C VAL A 115 -9.48 2.26 5.07
N GLN A 116 -9.33 0.97 4.80
CA GLN A 116 -9.98 -0.10 5.55
C GLN A 116 -9.00 -0.80 6.48
N SER A 117 -9.50 -1.22 7.64
CA SER A 117 -8.75 -2.04 8.58
C SER A 117 -9.43 -3.39 8.73
N TRP A 118 -8.69 -4.47 8.48
CA TRP A 118 -9.12 -5.83 8.68
C TRP A 118 -8.38 -6.42 9.87
N SER A 119 -9.08 -7.03 10.80
CA SER A 119 -8.48 -7.65 11.99
C SER A 119 -8.60 -9.16 11.95
N ARG A 120 -7.55 -9.84 12.38
CA ARG A 120 -7.61 -11.26 12.77
C ARG A 120 -6.86 -11.50 14.07
N ARG A 121 -7.11 -12.64 14.72
CA ARG A 121 -6.33 -13.07 15.89
C ARG A 121 -4.91 -13.48 15.47
N ALA A 122 -3.93 -13.18 16.31
CA ALA A 122 -2.54 -13.61 16.09
C ALA A 122 -2.36 -15.14 16.21
N SER A 123 -3.29 -15.83 16.86
CA SER A 123 -3.31 -17.29 17.02
C SER A 123 -3.84 -18.05 15.80
N GLU A 124 -4.36 -17.35 14.78
CA GLU A 124 -4.82 -18.02 13.55
C GLU A 124 -3.64 -18.69 12.84
N ASP A 125 -3.85 -19.93 12.39
CA ASP A 125 -2.81 -20.80 11.82
C ASP A 125 -2.57 -20.58 10.33
N ALA A 126 -3.53 -19.97 9.63
CA ALA A 126 -3.49 -19.74 8.20
C ALA A 126 -3.71 -18.26 7.84
N TRP A 127 -2.89 -17.76 6.90
CA TRP A 127 -2.93 -16.37 6.49
C TRP A 127 -4.27 -15.91 5.89
N SER A 128 -5.02 -16.84 5.30
CA SER A 128 -6.31 -16.57 4.65
C SER A 128 -7.51 -16.65 5.58
N ARG A 129 -7.33 -16.88 6.89
CA ARG A 129 -8.43 -17.10 7.85
C ARG A 129 -8.57 -15.98 8.87
N GLY A 130 -9.78 -15.88 9.43
CA GLY A 130 -10.06 -15.08 10.63
C GLY A 130 -10.13 -13.57 10.43
N TRP A 131 -9.93 -13.07 9.21
CA TRP A 131 -10.03 -11.64 8.90
C TRP A 131 -11.47 -11.14 8.94
N ARG A 132 -11.67 -9.98 9.58
CA ARG A 132 -12.93 -9.25 9.63
C ARG A 132 -12.65 -7.77 9.39
N LEU A 133 -13.45 -7.14 8.53
CA LEU A 133 -13.46 -5.69 8.41
C LEU A 133 -13.90 -5.10 9.76
N VAL A 134 -13.07 -4.26 10.36
CA VAL A 134 -13.34 -3.64 11.66
C VAL A 134 -13.48 -2.13 11.59
N ASP A 135 -13.00 -1.51 10.51
CA ASP A 135 -13.08 -0.07 10.33
C ASP A 135 -12.93 0.35 8.86
N GLN A 136 -13.51 1.50 8.52
CA GLN A 136 -13.31 2.22 7.27
C GLN A 136 -13.28 3.72 7.55
N THR A 137 -12.15 4.36 7.22
CA THR A 137 -11.88 5.78 7.50
C THR A 137 -11.61 6.53 6.20
N PRO A 138 -12.13 7.75 5.99
CA PRO A 138 -11.68 8.60 4.89
C PRO A 138 -10.17 8.83 4.97
N SER A 139 -9.47 8.83 3.82
CA SER A 139 -8.04 9.16 3.76
C SER A 139 -7.76 10.66 3.72
N SER A 140 -8.79 11.44 3.42
CA SER A 140 -8.76 12.89 3.22
C SER A 140 -10.11 13.49 3.66
N SER A 141 -10.10 14.78 3.97
CA SER A 141 -11.33 15.56 4.11
C SER A 141 -12.04 15.79 2.77
N ASP A 142 -11.35 15.63 1.65
CA ASP A 142 -11.87 15.73 0.30
C ASP A 142 -12.15 14.33 -0.29
N ALA A 143 -13.40 14.07 -0.64
CA ALA A 143 -13.85 12.79 -1.20
C ALA A 143 -13.33 12.51 -2.62
N THR A 144 -12.70 13.48 -3.29
CA THR A 144 -12.05 13.30 -4.59
C THR A 144 -10.61 12.82 -4.49
N ALA A 145 -10.07 12.72 -3.27
CA ALA A 145 -8.75 12.18 -3.00
C ALA A 145 -8.60 10.75 -3.55
N MET A 146 -7.46 10.48 -4.16
CA MET A 146 -7.09 9.13 -4.63
C MET A 146 -5.87 8.63 -3.85
N PRO A 147 -6.07 7.84 -2.78
CA PRO A 147 -4.98 7.23 -2.03
C PRO A 147 -3.97 6.52 -2.93
N SER A 148 -2.69 6.65 -2.61
CA SER A 148 -1.58 6.05 -3.35
C SER A 148 -0.71 5.17 -2.46
N ALA A 149 0.03 5.78 -1.52
CA ALA A 149 0.87 5.09 -0.56
C ALA A 149 0.35 5.30 0.86
N ILE A 150 0.51 4.25 1.68
CA ILE A 150 0.21 4.25 3.11
C ILE A 150 1.45 3.74 3.86
N VAL A 151 1.96 4.52 4.80
CA VAL A 151 3.15 4.18 5.58
C VAL A 151 2.96 4.46 7.07
N PRO A 152 3.70 3.78 7.95
CA PRO A 152 3.73 4.15 9.37
C PRO A 152 4.22 5.59 9.56
N GLY A 153 3.55 6.31 10.44
CA GLY A 153 3.97 7.59 10.97
C GLY A 153 4.46 7.47 12.42
N PRO A 154 4.79 8.60 13.05
CA PRO A 154 5.14 8.64 14.47
C PRO A 154 3.94 8.26 15.34
N GLU A 155 4.17 7.87 16.60
CA GLU A 155 3.11 7.68 17.61
C GLU A 155 1.98 6.72 17.17
N SER A 156 2.31 5.66 16.41
CA SER A 156 1.36 4.70 15.85
C SER A 156 0.36 5.30 14.84
N GLN A 157 0.67 6.47 14.27
CA GLN A 157 -0.08 7.05 13.17
C GLN A 157 0.15 6.27 11.87
N LEU A 158 -0.75 6.44 10.92
CA LEU A 158 -0.57 6.07 9.53
C LEU A 158 -0.63 7.34 8.67
N LEU A 159 0.31 7.47 7.74
CA LEU A 159 0.38 8.55 6.77
C LEU A 159 -0.12 8.03 5.43
N VAL A 160 -1.10 8.70 4.83
CA VAL A 160 -1.73 8.30 3.57
C VAL A 160 -1.56 9.41 2.54
N ALA A 161 -0.79 9.15 1.49
CA ALA A 161 -0.61 10.10 0.40
C ALA A 161 -1.81 10.07 -0.55
N ASN A 162 -2.39 11.23 -0.83
CA ASN A 162 -3.60 11.40 -1.62
C ASN A 162 -3.29 12.17 -2.91
N ARG A 163 -3.50 11.51 -4.06
CA ARG A 163 -3.41 12.12 -5.39
C ARG A 163 -4.68 12.90 -5.73
N GLY A 164 -4.56 13.77 -6.73
CA GLY A 164 -5.59 14.73 -7.12
C GLY A 164 -5.58 15.96 -6.22
N VAL A 165 -5.69 15.75 -4.91
CA VAL A 165 -5.73 16.82 -3.89
C VAL A 165 -4.35 17.20 -3.35
N GLY A 166 -3.33 16.34 -3.52
CA GLY A 166 -1.95 16.69 -3.19
C GLY A 166 -1.61 16.72 -1.70
N THR A 167 -2.31 15.93 -0.88
CA THR A 167 -2.21 15.96 0.58
C THR A 167 -1.67 14.65 1.14
N CYS A 168 -1.27 14.70 2.41
CA CYS A 168 -1.09 13.52 3.25
C CYS A 168 -2.09 13.57 4.39
N GLY A 169 -3.00 12.59 4.43
CA GLY A 169 -3.86 12.35 5.59
C GLY A 169 -3.09 11.67 6.72
N VAL A 170 -3.39 12.07 7.95
CA VAL A 170 -2.84 11.46 9.17
C VAL A 170 -3.96 10.70 9.86
N LEU A 171 -3.83 9.38 9.90
CA LEU A 171 -4.78 8.50 10.56
C LEU A 171 -4.23 8.06 11.92
N SER A 172 -5.06 8.10 12.96
CA SER A 172 -4.68 7.63 14.29
C SER A 172 -5.88 7.06 15.06
N GLY A 173 -5.60 6.20 16.04
CA GLY A 173 -6.61 5.63 16.91
C GLY A 173 -6.15 4.29 17.51
N PRO A 174 -7.03 3.59 18.24
CA PRO A 174 -6.76 2.24 18.71
C PRO A 174 -6.43 1.29 17.57
N LEU A 175 -5.67 0.23 17.84
CA LEU A 175 -5.22 -0.73 16.83
C LEU A 175 -6.38 -1.22 15.93
N GLY A 176 -6.33 -0.86 14.65
CA GLY A 176 -7.33 -1.22 13.64
C GLY A 176 -8.59 -0.36 13.60
N HIS A 177 -8.67 0.69 14.41
CA HIS A 177 -9.76 1.67 14.40
C HIS A 177 -9.15 3.07 14.31
N HIS A 178 -9.12 3.63 13.11
CA HIS A 178 -8.47 4.89 12.83
C HIS A 178 -9.48 6.01 12.57
N LYS A 179 -9.05 7.23 12.81
CA LYS A 179 -9.72 8.46 12.41
C LYS A 179 -8.73 9.34 11.69
N LEU A 180 -9.20 10.09 10.69
CA LEU A 180 -8.45 11.21 10.14
C LEU A 180 -8.35 12.28 11.23
N ILE A 181 -7.15 12.50 11.74
CA ILE A 181 -6.88 13.46 12.83
C ILE A 181 -6.23 14.74 12.33
N ASP A 182 -5.58 14.69 11.16
CA ASP A 182 -4.90 15.81 10.55
C ASP A 182 -4.72 15.56 9.05
N GLU A 183 -4.46 16.61 8.29
CA GLU A 183 -4.20 16.56 6.86
C GLU A 183 -3.35 17.77 6.45
N PHE A 184 -2.27 17.53 5.71
CA PHE A 184 -1.36 18.59 5.28
C PHE A 184 -0.98 18.49 3.80
N PRO A 185 -0.69 19.62 3.13
CA PRO A 185 -0.26 19.62 1.74
C PRO A 185 1.15 19.05 1.60
N LEU A 186 1.39 18.29 0.53
CA LEU A 186 2.71 17.72 0.24
C LEU A 186 3.55 18.60 -0.70
N GLY A 187 2.95 19.58 -1.39
CA GLY A 187 3.65 20.51 -2.30
C GLY A 187 3.55 20.15 -3.78
N GLY A 188 2.75 19.14 -4.13
CA GLY A 188 2.37 18.74 -5.50
C GLY A 188 0.98 18.10 -5.48
N VAL A 189 0.50 17.58 -6.61
CA VAL A 189 -0.88 17.06 -6.78
C VAL A 189 -0.97 15.54 -7.01
N GLN A 190 0.15 14.90 -7.35
CA GLN A 190 0.28 13.50 -7.69
C GLN A 190 1.42 12.82 -6.87
N PRO A 191 1.37 12.85 -5.53
CA PRO A 191 2.27 12.04 -4.71
C PRO A 191 2.00 10.56 -5.00
N ARG A 192 2.90 9.87 -5.72
CA ARG A 192 2.69 8.47 -6.15
C ARG A 192 3.19 7.47 -5.12
N ASP A 193 4.21 7.83 -4.37
CA ASP A 193 4.81 7.02 -3.31
C ASP A 193 5.33 7.91 -2.19
N VAL A 194 5.34 7.38 -0.97
CA VAL A 194 5.93 8.04 0.19
C VAL A 194 6.70 7.05 1.04
N THR A 195 7.72 7.54 1.74
CA THR A 195 8.42 6.79 2.78
C THR A 195 8.79 7.71 3.93
N SER A 196 8.87 7.18 5.15
CA SER A 196 9.09 7.95 6.37
C SER A 196 10.18 7.30 7.21
N ASP A 197 11.07 8.11 7.77
CA ASP A 197 12.04 7.70 8.81
C ASP A 197 11.61 8.14 10.22
N GLY A 198 10.40 8.71 10.35
CA GLY A 198 9.83 9.23 11.59
C GLY A 198 9.91 10.76 11.70
N ASP A 199 11.06 11.35 11.37
CA ASP A 199 11.28 12.80 11.42
C ASP A 199 11.09 13.47 10.06
N GLN A 200 11.32 12.70 8.99
CA GLN A 200 11.21 13.13 7.61
C GLN A 200 10.24 12.24 6.84
N LEU A 201 9.47 12.89 5.98
CA LEU A 201 8.59 12.26 5.00
C LEU A 201 9.13 12.59 3.61
N TRP A 202 9.47 11.56 2.86
CA TRP A 202 9.94 11.66 1.49
C TRP A 202 8.81 11.28 0.54
N VAL A 203 8.63 12.08 -0.51
CA VAL A 203 7.50 11.98 -1.43
C VAL A 203 8.02 11.91 -2.85
N ALA A 204 7.61 10.91 -3.61
CA ALA A 204 7.77 10.89 -5.06
C ALA A 204 6.57 11.59 -5.70
N GLU A 205 6.77 12.81 -6.19
CA GLU A 205 5.78 13.61 -6.91
C GLU A 205 5.90 13.32 -8.41
N GLN A 206 4.92 12.59 -8.94
CA GLN A 206 5.03 12.02 -10.29
C GLN A 206 4.79 13.04 -11.41
N ALA A 207 3.83 13.94 -11.24
CA ALA A 207 3.40 14.83 -12.33
C ALA A 207 4.38 15.99 -12.53
N ASP A 208 4.83 16.60 -11.44
CA ASP A 208 5.81 17.68 -11.46
C ASP A 208 7.23 17.15 -11.56
N GLY A 209 7.43 15.83 -11.44
CA GLY A 209 8.71 15.17 -11.58
C GLY A 209 9.68 15.61 -10.49
N ALA A 210 9.35 15.32 -9.23
CA ALA A 210 10.19 15.70 -8.10
C ALA A 210 10.21 14.69 -6.97
N VAL A 211 11.27 14.75 -6.17
CA VAL A 211 11.30 14.17 -4.83
C VAL A 211 11.26 15.29 -3.81
N LEU A 212 10.24 15.28 -2.96
CA LEU A 212 10.07 16.24 -1.88
C LEU A 212 10.47 15.59 -0.56
N CYS A 213 11.05 16.38 0.34
CA CYS A 213 11.28 15.98 1.71
C CYS A 213 10.63 17.01 2.63
N LEU A 214 9.74 16.54 3.48
CA LEU A 214 9.12 17.30 4.54
C LEU A 214 9.73 16.86 5.87
N HIS A 215 9.85 17.79 6.81
CA HIS A 215 10.25 17.50 8.18
C HIS A 215 9.09 17.77 9.13
N ARG A 216 9.02 16.99 10.21
CA ARG A 216 8.06 17.21 11.29
C ARG A 216 8.56 18.34 12.19
N SER A 217 7.70 19.33 12.44
CA SER A 217 7.95 20.43 13.38
C SER A 217 6.83 20.50 14.43
N SER A 218 6.97 21.36 15.43
CA SER A 218 5.90 21.63 16.41
C SER A 218 4.63 22.22 15.77
N GLU A 219 4.73 22.79 14.57
CA GLU A 219 3.62 23.36 13.81
C GLU A 219 3.11 22.43 12.70
N GLY A 220 3.51 21.16 12.74
CA GLY A 220 3.20 20.14 11.73
C GLY A 220 4.29 19.95 10.68
N TRP A 221 3.94 19.32 9.58
CA TRP A 221 4.87 18.98 8.50
C TRP A 221 5.19 20.21 7.64
N ARG A 222 6.46 20.36 7.28
CA ARG A 222 6.97 21.48 6.46
C ARG A 222 7.96 20.99 5.43
N GLN A 223 7.78 21.39 4.18
CA GLN A 223 8.74 21.08 3.11
C GLN A 223 10.11 21.69 3.44
N ARG A 224 11.14 20.85 3.37
CA ARG A 224 12.53 21.21 3.63
C ARG A 224 13.37 21.21 2.35
N LEU A 225 13.06 20.29 1.43
CA LEU A 225 13.83 20.05 0.22
C LEU A 225 12.91 19.66 -0.93
N ARG A 226 13.29 20.08 -2.13
CA ARG A 226 12.76 19.61 -3.42
C ARG A 226 13.94 19.26 -4.31
N LEU A 227 13.88 18.08 -4.93
CA LEU A 227 14.81 17.60 -5.94
C LEU A 227 14.04 17.40 -7.23
N ASP A 228 14.36 18.13 -8.29
CA ASP A 228 13.71 17.94 -9.59
C ASP A 228 14.25 16.68 -10.27
N LEU A 229 13.39 15.67 -10.34
CA LEU A 229 13.67 14.32 -10.82
C LEU A 229 12.48 13.85 -11.68
N PRO A 230 12.47 14.17 -12.98
CA PRO A 230 11.38 13.84 -13.88
C PRO A 230 11.00 12.35 -13.84
N GLY A 231 9.70 12.06 -13.68
CA GLY A 231 9.19 10.69 -13.64
C GLY A 231 9.39 9.96 -12.30
N ALA A 232 9.84 10.64 -11.25
CA ALA A 232 9.92 10.06 -9.90
C ALA A 232 8.55 9.51 -9.47
N SER A 233 8.46 8.20 -9.30
CA SER A 233 7.22 7.50 -8.94
C SER A 233 7.37 6.59 -7.74
N ARG A 234 8.60 6.41 -7.24
CA ARG A 234 8.95 5.61 -6.07
C ARG A 234 10.07 6.30 -5.29
N VAL A 235 10.03 6.23 -3.97
CA VAL A 235 11.10 6.74 -3.09
C VAL A 235 11.32 5.77 -1.95
N LEU A 236 12.59 5.42 -1.70
CA LEU A 236 12.99 4.47 -0.67
C LEU A 236 14.15 5.08 0.14
N ILE A 237 14.11 4.92 1.45
CA ILE A 237 15.24 5.23 2.33
C ILE A 237 15.99 3.92 2.57
N GLY A 238 17.24 3.86 2.11
CA GLY A 238 18.13 2.74 2.39
C GLY A 238 18.91 2.96 3.70
N PRO A 239 19.46 1.89 4.31
CA PRO A 239 20.48 2.06 5.33
C PRO A 239 21.65 2.84 4.71
N THR A 240 22.11 3.90 5.36
CA THR A 240 23.42 4.47 5.05
C THR A 240 24.44 3.39 5.38
N LEU A 241 25.09 2.84 4.34
CA LEU A 241 26.28 2.03 4.50
C LEU A 241 27.38 2.95 5.06
N GLY A 242 27.47 3.01 6.39
CA GLY A 242 28.54 3.67 7.13
C GLY A 242 29.69 2.72 7.40
#